data_AF-A0A4R6GRH6-F1
#
_entry.id   AF-A0A4R6GRH6-F1
#
_cell.length_a   1.000
_cell.length_b   1.000
_cell.length_c   1.000
_cell.angle_alpha   90.00
_cell.angle_beta   90.00
_cell.angle_gamma   90.00
#
_symmetry.space_group_name_H-M   'P 1'
#
loop_
_entity.id
_entity.type
_entity.pdbx_description
1 polymer ?
#
loop_
_entity_poly.entity_id
_entity_poly.type
_entity_poly.pdbx_seq_one_letter_code
_entity_poly.pdbx_strand_id
1 'polypeptide(L)'
;MENCNKIVLVTHCLLTKGFSPQYRNDMKEVLYELLDCGAGIIQIPCPHLIMLCDGKERKAGFNSLLGKLSRQSLDSLYSRALSSFVKEVEEYKKQGFEICGIVGVKNSPACEIKGIEENSNYKQGTFMEILKRKLKEKAIQTNMVNVNIPSECYISENNQ
;
A
#
# COMPACT_ATOMS: atom_id res chain seq x y z
N MET A 1 6.53 23.16 -20.67
CA MET A 1 6.49 21.93 -19.85
C MET A 1 5.51 22.20 -18.74
N GLU A 2 4.37 21.53 -18.74
CA GLU A 2 3.41 21.62 -17.63
C GLU A 2 4.12 21.17 -16.35
N ASN A 3 4.03 21.96 -15.28
CA ASN A 3 4.61 21.63 -13.98
C ASN A 3 4.00 20.32 -13.48
N CYS A 4 4.71 19.20 -13.67
CA CYS A 4 4.36 17.88 -13.17
C CYS A 4 4.67 17.80 -11.65
N ASN A 5 4.12 18.73 -10.87
CA ASN A 5 4.33 18.80 -9.43
C ASN A 5 3.40 17.84 -8.68
N LYS A 6 2.75 16.90 -9.37
CA LYS A 6 1.78 15.97 -8.81
C LYS A 6 2.45 14.64 -8.52
N ILE A 7 2.17 14.07 -7.36
CA ILE A 7 2.68 12.77 -6.94
C ILE A 7 1.55 11.88 -6.49
N VAL A 8 1.56 10.63 -6.96
CA VAL A 8 0.68 9.57 -6.49
C VAL A 8 1.50 8.54 -5.71
N LEU A 9 1.00 8.17 -4.54
CA LEU A 9 1.58 7.12 -3.70
C LEU A 9 0.93 5.79 -4.06
N VAL A 10 1.72 4.78 -4.41
CA VAL A 10 1.20 3.51 -4.96
C VAL A 10 1.66 2.34 -4.10
N THR A 11 0.74 1.42 -3.79
CA THR A 11 1.08 0.21 -3.03
C THR A 11 2.11 -0.64 -3.77
N HIS A 12 3.17 -1.07 -3.07
CA HIS A 12 4.31 -1.81 -3.62
C HIS A 12 3.95 -2.98 -4.56
N CYS A 13 2.91 -3.78 -4.23
CA CYS A 13 2.56 -4.95 -5.02
C CYS A 13 1.95 -4.63 -6.39
N LEU A 14 1.51 -3.38 -6.63
CA LEU A 14 1.04 -2.94 -7.95
C LEU A 14 2.19 -2.71 -8.93
N LEU A 15 3.37 -2.36 -8.43
CA LEU A 15 4.54 -1.98 -9.23
C LEU A 15 5.74 -2.93 -9.09
N THR A 16 5.60 -3.98 -8.28
CA THR A 16 6.65 -4.99 -8.07
C THR A 16 6.15 -6.40 -8.32
N LYS A 17 6.64 -7.02 -9.41
CA LYS A 17 6.33 -8.42 -9.76
C LYS A 17 6.85 -9.40 -8.71
N GLY A 18 6.09 -10.48 -8.49
CA GLY A 18 6.55 -11.67 -7.77
C GLY A 18 6.30 -11.72 -6.26
N PHE A 19 5.78 -10.65 -5.65
CA PHE A 19 5.62 -10.60 -4.19
C PHE A 19 4.27 -11.15 -3.68
N SER A 20 3.26 -11.22 -4.54
CA SER A 20 1.99 -11.92 -4.28
C SER A 20 1.48 -12.50 -5.59
N PRO A 21 1.14 -13.81 -5.68
CA PRO A 21 0.50 -14.42 -6.85
C PRO A 21 -0.79 -13.68 -7.27
N GLN A 22 -1.47 -13.10 -6.29
CA GLN A 22 -2.78 -12.46 -6.41
C GLN A 22 -2.76 -11.14 -7.19
N TYR A 23 -1.58 -10.54 -7.40
CA TYR A 23 -1.45 -9.19 -7.96
C TYR A 23 -0.50 -9.15 -9.18
N ARG A 24 -0.26 -10.30 -9.84
CA ARG A 24 0.86 -10.46 -10.79
C ARG A 24 0.62 -9.90 -12.21
N ASN A 25 -0.60 -9.56 -12.63
CA ASN A 25 -0.87 -9.35 -14.06
C ASN A 25 -1.11 -7.90 -14.49
N ASP A 26 -1.53 -7.01 -13.59
CA ASP A 26 -2.05 -5.70 -14.01
C ASP A 26 -1.04 -4.54 -13.88
N MET A 27 0.22 -4.83 -13.52
CA MET A 27 1.26 -3.80 -13.35
C MET A 27 1.39 -2.89 -14.57
N LYS A 28 1.26 -3.46 -15.78
CA LYS A 28 1.36 -2.71 -17.04
C LYS A 28 0.22 -1.70 -17.16
N GLU A 29 -1.00 -2.12 -16.85
CA GLU A 29 -2.21 -1.28 -16.91
C GLU A 29 -2.15 -0.18 -15.85
N VAL A 30 -1.82 -0.53 -14.61
CA VAL A 30 -1.63 0.44 -13.52
C VAL A 30 -0.56 1.47 -13.89
N LEU A 31 0.56 1.05 -14.48
CA LEU A 31 1.60 1.98 -14.93
C LEU A 31 1.13 2.90 -16.05
N TYR A 32 0.37 2.41 -17.03
CA TYR A 32 -0.13 3.26 -18.11
C TYR A 32 -1.09 4.33 -17.59
N GLU A 33 -2.05 3.95 -16.75
CA GLU A 33 -2.99 4.91 -16.13
C GLU A 33 -2.24 5.98 -15.29
N LEU A 34 -1.20 5.57 -14.56
CA LEU A 34 -0.39 6.50 -13.76
C LEU A 34 0.51 7.41 -14.61
N LEU A 35 0.97 6.95 -15.78
CA LEU A 35 1.77 7.75 -16.70
C LEU A 35 0.91 8.76 -17.45
N ASP A 36 -0.30 8.36 -17.87
CA ASP A 36 -1.23 9.22 -18.61
C ASP A 36 -1.68 10.43 -17.78
N CYS A 37 -1.72 10.31 -16.45
CA CYS A 37 -2.03 11.44 -15.57
C CYS A 37 -0.85 12.40 -15.31
N GLY A 38 0.34 12.13 -15.88
CA GLY A 38 1.52 13.01 -15.78
C GLY A 38 2.06 13.20 -14.37
N ALA A 39 1.70 12.32 -13.43
CA ALA A 39 2.12 12.39 -12.05
C ALA A 39 3.42 11.60 -11.81
N GLY A 40 4.27 12.12 -10.93
CA GLY A 40 5.32 11.33 -10.31
C GLY A 40 4.74 10.19 -9.48
N ILE A 41 5.49 9.09 -9.38
CA ILE A 41 5.04 7.88 -8.68
C ILE A 41 6.02 7.59 -7.54
N ILE A 42 5.52 7.49 -6.32
CA ILE A 42 6.29 6.99 -5.17
C ILE A 42 5.65 5.69 -4.69
N GLN A 43 6.45 4.63 -4.58
CA GLN A 43 5.99 3.38 -4.01
C GLN A 43 5.95 3.44 -2.48
N ILE A 44 4.81 3.07 -1.90
CA ILE A 44 4.64 2.94 -0.45
C ILE A 44 5.34 1.66 0.02
N PRO A 45 6.01 1.67 1.20
CA PRO A 45 6.59 0.47 1.80
C PRO A 45 5.60 -0.70 1.88
N CYS A 46 6.06 -1.92 1.61
CA CYS A 46 5.20 -3.09 1.66
C CYS A 46 5.00 -3.58 3.11
N PRO A 47 3.76 -3.69 3.64
CA PRO A 47 3.52 -4.16 5.00
C PRO A 47 4.05 -5.58 5.25
N HIS A 48 3.95 -6.47 4.26
CA HIS A 48 4.47 -7.83 4.38
C HIS A 48 6.01 -7.85 4.37
N LEU A 49 6.70 -7.05 3.53
CA LEU A 49 8.16 -6.94 3.60
C LEU A 49 8.62 -6.37 4.96
N ILE A 50 7.90 -5.39 5.49
CA ILE A 50 8.18 -4.84 6.83
C ILE A 50 8.13 -5.94 7.89
N MET A 51 7.12 -6.81 7.85
CA MET A 51 7.04 -7.97 8.75
C MET A 51 8.20 -8.94 8.56
N LEU A 52 8.58 -9.26 7.31
CA LEU A 52 9.70 -10.16 7.04
C LEU A 52 11.03 -9.57 7.55
N CYS A 53 11.26 -8.28 7.36
CA CYS A 53 12.44 -7.57 7.89
C CYS A 53 12.45 -7.50 9.43
N ASP A 54 11.30 -7.60 10.08
CA ASP A 54 11.16 -7.74 11.55
C ASP A 54 11.34 -9.20 12.02
N GLY A 55 11.84 -10.08 11.15
CA GLY A 55 12.16 -11.48 11.46
C GLY A 55 10.96 -12.43 11.43
N LYS A 56 9.82 -12.03 10.84
CA LYS A 56 8.66 -12.92 10.71
C LYS A 56 8.87 -13.93 9.57
N GLU A 57 8.47 -15.17 9.76
CA GLU A 57 8.70 -16.22 8.77
C GLU A 57 7.71 -16.17 7.59
N ARG A 58 8.27 -16.20 6.37
CA ARG A 58 7.51 -16.24 5.11
C ARG A 58 6.54 -17.41 5.01
N LYS A 59 6.86 -18.56 5.63
CA LYS A 59 6.07 -19.80 5.57
C LYS A 59 4.66 -19.67 6.17
N ALA A 60 4.45 -18.72 7.09
CA ALA A 60 3.15 -18.54 7.73
C ALA A 60 2.11 -17.92 6.78
N GLY A 61 2.52 -17.29 5.67
CA GLY A 61 1.61 -16.51 4.82
C GLY A 61 1.16 -15.20 5.50
N PHE A 62 0.89 -14.17 4.70
CA PHE A 62 0.66 -12.81 5.20
C PHE A 62 -0.53 -12.70 6.17
N ASN A 63 -1.65 -13.36 5.87
CA ASN A 63 -2.86 -13.30 6.70
C ASN A 63 -2.63 -13.93 8.10
N SER A 64 -1.87 -15.04 8.16
CA SER A 64 -1.52 -15.68 9.43
C SER A 64 -0.58 -14.78 10.25
N LEU A 65 0.41 -14.15 9.60
CA LEU A 65 1.32 -13.22 10.27
C LEU A 65 0.56 -12.03 10.86
N LEU A 66 -0.38 -11.46 10.10
CA LEU A 66 -1.20 -10.35 10.56
C LEU A 66 -2.09 -10.76 11.75
N GLY A 67 -2.74 -11.93 11.67
CA GLY A 67 -3.63 -12.44 12.72
C GLY A 67 -2.92 -12.82 14.04
N LYS A 68 -1.61 -13.10 14.00
CA LYS A 68 -0.81 -13.42 15.19
C LYS A 68 -0.35 -12.20 15.97
N LEU A 69 -0.40 -11.01 15.38
CA LEU A 69 0.09 -9.79 16.01
C LEU A 69 -1.05 -9.01 16.64
N SER A 70 -0.80 -8.51 17.86
CA SER A 70 -1.73 -7.59 18.49
C SER A 70 -1.81 -6.28 17.69
N ARG A 71 -2.93 -5.57 17.82
CA ARG A 71 -3.10 -4.26 17.19
C ARG A 71 -2.00 -3.27 17.60
N GLN A 72 -1.57 -3.29 18.86
CA GLN A 72 -0.50 -2.43 19.38
C GLN A 72 0.86 -2.80 18.77
N SER A 73 1.13 -4.09 18.59
CA SER A 73 2.36 -4.57 17.93
C SER A 73 2.42 -4.13 16.47
N LEU A 74 1.30 -4.25 15.75
CA LEU A 74 1.18 -3.76 14.37
C LEU A 74 1.35 -2.24 14.29
N ASP A 75 0.75 -1.49 15.23
CA ASP A 75 0.90 -0.04 15.28
C ASP A 75 2.35 0.38 15.48
N SER A 76 3.06 -0.22 16.45
CA SER A 76 4.48 0.06 16.71
C SER A 76 5.36 -0.29 15.51
N LEU A 77 5.16 -1.48 14.93
CA LEU A 77 5.94 -1.97 13.79
C LEU A 77 5.79 -1.05 12.58
N TYR A 78 4.55 -0.82 12.13
CA TYR A 78 4.30 -0.01 10.95
C TYR A 78 4.56 1.47 11.19
N SER A 79 4.30 2.00 12.38
CA SER A 79 4.64 3.39 12.71
C SER A 79 6.14 3.65 12.62
N ARG A 80 6.96 2.70 13.05
CA ARG A 80 8.43 2.78 12.95
C ARG A 80 8.87 2.73 11.49
N ALA A 81 8.38 1.73 10.73
CA ALA A 81 8.75 1.54 9.33
C ALA A 81 8.30 2.71 8.42
N LEU A 82 7.14 3.31 8.69
CA LEU A 82 6.61 4.43 7.92
C LEU A 82 7.24 5.79 8.27
N SER A 83 8.06 5.88 9.31
CA SER A 83 8.60 7.16 9.78
C SER A 83 9.43 7.88 8.72
N SER A 84 10.36 7.17 8.07
CA SER A 84 11.20 7.74 7.01
C SER A 84 10.40 8.06 5.75
N PHE A 85 9.49 7.18 5.36
CA PHE A 85 8.61 7.38 4.21
C PHE A 85 7.74 8.63 4.37
N VAL A 86 7.13 8.84 5.54
CA VAL A 86 6.29 10.03 5.77
C VAL A 86 7.13 11.32 5.77
N LYS A 87 8.38 11.28 6.25
CA LYS A 87 9.30 12.42 6.15
C LYS A 87 9.67 12.74 4.70
N GLU A 88 9.88 11.73 3.87
CA GLU A 88 10.13 11.89 2.43
C GLU A 88 8.93 12.58 1.75
N VAL A 89 7.70 12.09 1.99
CA VAL A 89 6.48 12.69 1.44
C VAL A 89 6.26 14.12 1.95
N GLU A 90 6.56 14.39 3.22
CA GLU A 90 6.55 15.73 3.79
C GLU A 90 7.55 16.66 3.10
N GLU A 91 8.73 16.16 2.74
CA GLU A 91 9.74 16.95 2.04
C GLU A 91 9.31 17.31 0.61
N TYR A 92 8.73 16.38 -0.14
CA TYR A 92 8.13 16.69 -1.45
C TYR A 92 7.12 17.85 -1.35
N LYS A 93 6.26 17.82 -0.32
CA LYS A 93 5.30 18.90 -0.09
C LYS A 93 5.97 20.25 0.15
N LYS A 94 7.08 20.30 0.90
CA LYS A 94 7.85 21.55 1.12
C LYS A 94 8.49 22.08 -0.16
N GLN A 95 8.84 21.21 -1.10
CA GLN A 95 9.38 21.58 -2.41
C GLN A 95 8.30 22.00 -3.42
N GLY A 96 7.02 22.07 -3.01
CA GLY A 96 5.91 22.52 -3.85
C GLY A 96 5.22 21.42 -4.63
N PHE A 97 5.45 20.14 -4.29
CA PHE A 97 4.70 19.03 -4.86
C PHE A 97 3.35 18.82 -4.15
N GLU A 98 2.34 18.48 -4.94
CA GLU A 98 1.03 18.04 -4.51
C GLU A 98 0.99 16.52 -4.39
N ILE A 99 0.61 16.01 -3.22
CA ILE A 99 0.36 14.57 -3.02
C ILE A 99 -1.11 14.29 -3.37
N CYS A 100 -1.36 13.95 -4.63
CA CYS A 100 -2.71 13.90 -5.22
C CYS A 100 -3.54 12.71 -4.73
N GLY A 101 -2.89 11.57 -4.47
CA GLY A 101 -3.61 10.40 -4.03
C GLY A 101 -2.76 9.25 -3.52
N ILE A 102 -3.44 8.30 -2.87
CA ILE A 102 -2.92 6.99 -2.51
C ILE A 102 -3.73 5.91 -3.23
N VAL A 103 -3.02 5.00 -3.90
CA VAL A 103 -3.57 3.82 -4.56
C VAL A 103 -3.35 2.59 -3.69
N GLY A 104 -4.43 2.14 -3.06
CA GLY A 104 -4.53 0.91 -2.28
C GLY A 104 -5.02 -0.27 -3.10
N VAL A 105 -5.15 -1.42 -2.45
CA VAL A 105 -5.58 -2.67 -3.09
C VAL A 105 -6.82 -3.19 -2.40
N LYS A 106 -7.90 -3.37 -3.17
CA LYS A 106 -9.17 -3.87 -2.63
C LYS A 106 -8.99 -5.24 -2.00
N ASN A 107 -9.67 -5.51 -0.88
CA ASN A 107 -9.65 -6.77 -0.13
C ASN A 107 -8.28 -7.16 0.47
N SER A 108 -7.28 -6.29 0.43
CA SER A 108 -6.01 -6.52 1.12
C SER A 108 -6.16 -6.22 2.62
N PRO A 109 -5.85 -7.16 3.53
CA PRO A 109 -6.04 -6.94 4.97
C PRO A 109 -5.10 -5.88 5.57
N ALA A 110 -4.12 -5.39 4.79
CA ALA A 110 -3.27 -4.28 5.15
C ALA A 110 -3.39 -3.06 4.23
N CYS A 111 -3.65 -3.26 2.93
CA CYS A 111 -3.64 -2.19 1.92
C CYS A 111 -5.03 -1.70 1.47
N GLU A 112 -6.11 -2.26 2.02
CA GLU A 112 -7.49 -1.79 1.80
C GLU A 112 -7.72 -0.41 2.43
N ILE A 113 -8.27 0.53 1.66
CA ILE A 113 -8.49 1.93 2.08
C ILE A 113 -9.89 2.17 2.66
N LYS A 114 -10.95 1.66 2.03
CA LYS A 114 -12.35 2.00 2.35
C LYS A 114 -13.01 0.98 3.29
N GLY A 115 -12.42 -0.21 3.37
CA GLY A 115 -12.87 -1.30 4.22
C GLY A 115 -13.19 -2.55 3.42
N ILE A 116 -13.13 -3.70 4.09
CA ILE A 116 -13.45 -5.00 3.50
C ILE A 116 -14.96 -5.23 3.76
N GLU A 117 -15.76 -5.42 2.71
CA GLU A 117 -17.18 -5.75 2.88
C GLU A 117 -17.37 -7.12 3.56
N GLU A 118 -18.34 -7.17 4.47
CA GLU A 118 -18.93 -8.25 5.32
C GLU A 118 -18.08 -9.49 5.70
N ASN A 119 -18.05 -9.78 7.02
CA ASN A 119 -17.42 -10.92 7.71
C ASN A 119 -15.88 -10.94 7.88
N SER A 120 -15.19 -9.82 7.63
CA SER A 120 -13.78 -9.66 7.99
C SER A 120 -13.61 -9.02 9.38
N ASN A 121 -12.69 -9.54 10.21
CA ASN A 121 -12.29 -8.91 11.48
C ASN A 121 -11.63 -7.53 11.30
N TYR A 122 -11.42 -7.08 10.07
CA TYR A 122 -10.74 -5.83 9.73
C TYR A 122 -11.70 -4.88 8.98
N LYS A 123 -12.02 -3.74 9.58
CA LYS A 123 -12.83 -2.66 8.98
C LYS A 123 -12.07 -1.83 7.93
N GLN A 124 -10.74 -1.86 7.96
CA GLN A 124 -9.81 -1.19 7.04
C GLN A 124 -8.47 -1.93 7.10
N GLY A 125 -7.67 -1.85 6.04
CA GLY A 125 -6.31 -2.36 6.06
C GLY A 125 -5.47 -1.69 7.16
N THR A 126 -4.93 -2.48 8.09
CA THR A 126 -4.28 -1.93 9.31
C THR A 126 -3.10 -1.01 8.97
N PHE A 127 -2.35 -1.33 7.92
CA PHE A 127 -1.23 -0.51 7.46
C PHE A 127 -1.69 0.83 6.87
N MET A 128 -2.75 0.83 6.04
CA MET A 128 -3.32 2.06 5.48
C MET A 128 -3.91 2.98 6.54
N GLU A 129 -4.51 2.41 7.59
CA GLU A 129 -5.02 3.19 8.72
C GLU A 129 -3.88 3.97 9.40
N ILE A 130 -2.75 3.31 9.67
CA ILE A 130 -1.57 3.92 10.30
C ILE A 130 -0.92 4.94 9.36
N LEU A 131 -0.78 4.63 8.07
CA LEU A 131 -0.26 5.57 7.08
C LEU A 131 -1.12 6.83 7.01
N LYS A 132 -2.45 6.69 6.93
CA LYS A 132 -3.40 7.81 6.91
C LYS A 132 -3.24 8.69 8.15
N ARG A 133 -3.11 8.07 9.34
CA ARG A 133 -2.89 8.78 10.59
C ARG A 133 -1.59 9.58 10.57
N LYS A 134 -0.47 8.97 10.17
CA LYS A 134 0.84 9.67 10.10
C LYS A 134 0.87 10.79 9.06
N LEU A 135 0.22 10.63 7.90
CA LEU A 135 0.10 11.70 6.92
C LEU A 135 -0.73 12.88 7.47
N LYS A 136 -1.82 12.58 8.19
CA LYS A 136 -2.63 13.60 8.86
C LYS A 136 -1.85 14.36 9.94
N GLU A 137 -1.01 13.68 10.72
CA GLU A 137 -0.10 14.31 11.70
C GLU A 137 0.86 15.32 11.03
N LYS A 138 1.15 15.16 9.73
CA LYS A 138 1.95 16.09 8.91
C LYS A 138 1.12 17.09 8.09
N ALA A 139 -0.18 17.19 8.38
CA ALA A 139 -1.13 18.00 7.61
C ALA A 139 -1.12 17.69 6.10
N ILE A 140 -0.87 16.43 5.73
CA ILE A 140 -0.92 15.95 4.35
C ILE A 140 -2.30 15.32 4.14
N GLN A 141 -3.18 16.06 3.46
CA GLN A 141 -4.48 15.58 3.03
C GLN A 141 -4.38 15.11 1.58
N THR A 142 -4.94 13.96 1.27
CA THR A 142 -4.83 13.35 -0.05
C THR A 142 -6.01 12.41 -0.29
N ASN A 143 -6.38 12.23 -1.56
CA ASN A 143 -7.41 11.28 -1.94
C ASN A 143 -6.91 9.85 -1.76
N MET A 144 -7.81 8.92 -1.50
CA MET A 144 -7.43 7.51 -1.33
C MET A 144 -8.41 6.64 -2.11
N VAL A 145 -7.88 5.85 -3.04
CA VAL A 145 -8.66 4.98 -3.93
C VAL A 145 -8.09 3.57 -3.94
N ASN A 146 -8.97 2.57 -4.00
CA ASN A 146 -8.53 1.19 -4.24
C ASN A 146 -8.61 0.88 -5.72
N VAL A 147 -7.63 0.14 -6.22
CA VAL A 147 -7.82 -0.63 -7.45
C VAL A 147 -8.48 -1.97 -7.12
N ASN A 148 -9.44 -2.35 -7.96
CA ASN A 148 -10.01 -3.68 -7.95
C ASN A 148 -9.14 -4.55 -8.87
N ILE A 149 -8.56 -5.61 -8.34
CA ILE A 149 -7.79 -6.58 -9.13
C ILE A 149 -8.71 -7.77 -9.37
N PRO A 150 -9.16 -8.02 -10.61
CA PRO A 150 -10.08 -9.11 -10.91
C PRO A 150 -9.52 -10.46 -10.45
N SER A 151 -10.38 -11.24 -9.80
CA SER A 151 -10.09 -12.58 -9.30
C SER A 151 -9.71 -13.58 -10.40
N GLU A 152 -9.95 -13.28 -11.67
CA GLU A 152 -9.63 -14.18 -12.78
C GLU A 152 -8.12 -14.30 -13.06
N CYS A 153 -7.30 -13.44 -12.44
CA CYS A 153 -5.84 -13.57 -12.43
C CYS A 153 -5.30 -14.50 -11.33
N TYR A 154 -6.16 -15.16 -10.55
CA TYR A 154 -5.78 -16.24 -9.63
C TYR A 154 -5.44 -17.52 -10.42
N ILE A 155 -4.31 -17.53 -11.14
CA ILE A 155 -3.74 -18.80 -11.57
C ILE A 155 -3.40 -19.57 -10.30
N SER A 156 -4.12 -20.65 -10.10
CA SER A 156 -3.86 -21.65 -9.07
C SER A 156 -2.39 -22.01 -9.07
N GLU A 157 -1.68 -21.72 -7.98
CA GLU A 157 -0.46 -22.44 -7.61
C GLU A 157 -0.88 -23.87 -7.19
N ASN A 158 -1.42 -24.64 -8.13
CA ASN A 158 -1.53 -26.09 -8.09
C ASN A 158 -0.97 -26.56 -9.44
N ASN A 159 0.36 -26.62 -9.54
CA ASN A 159 1.15 -27.52 -10.38
C ASN A 159 2.59 -27.00 -10.48
N GLN A 160 3.41 -27.32 -9.48
CA GLN A 160 4.78 -27.82 -9.63
C GLN A 160 5.41 -28.16 -8.28
#